data_AF-A0A525IDG6-F1
#
_entry.id   AF-A0A525IDG6-F1
#
_cell.length_a   1.000
_cell.length_b   1.000
_cell.length_c   1.000
_cell.angle_alpha   90.00
_cell.angle_beta   90.00
_cell.angle_gamma   90.00
#
_symmetry.space_group_name_H-M   'P 1'
#
loop_
_entity.id
_entity.type
_entity.pdbx_description
1 polymer ?
#
loop_
_entity_poly.entity_id
_entity_poly.type
_entity_poly.pdbx_seq_one_letter_code
_entity_poly.pdbx_strand_id
1 'polypeptide(L)'
;MSEPAAHLIERSTEIAWDYLDRTGDLGEPEMAARFLLDTVQQMMRQGEHRPLMLSNKAIDAYKRFRSARRGGADTLRGTKWAT
;
A
#
# COMPACT_ATOMS: atom_id res chain seq x y z
N MET A 1 1.77 -3.29 28.81
CA MET A 1 0.52 -2.66 28.30
C MET A 1 0.55 -2.81 26.79
N SER A 2 -0.45 -3.46 26.19
CA SER A 2 -0.55 -3.54 24.73
C SER A 2 -0.89 -2.16 24.18
N GLU A 3 -0.16 -1.69 23.16
CA GLU A 3 -0.50 -0.44 22.47
C GLU A 3 -1.95 -0.50 21.94
N PRO A 4 -2.70 0.61 21.95
CA PRO A 4 -4.04 0.66 21.40
C PRO A 4 -4.02 0.27 19.92
N ALA A 5 -5.05 -0.43 19.46
CA ALA A 5 -5.09 -0.90 18.08
C ALA A 5 -4.94 0.24 17.05
N ALA A 6 -5.53 1.41 17.35
CA ALA A 6 -5.42 2.61 16.55
C ALA A 6 -3.96 3.10 16.39
N HIS A 7 -3.16 3.04 17.46
CA HIS A 7 -1.75 3.48 17.40
C HIS A 7 -0.92 2.55 16.52
N LEU A 8 -1.18 1.24 16.58
CA LEU A 8 -0.51 0.27 15.71
C LEU A 8 -0.86 0.51 14.23
N ILE A 9 -2.13 0.83 13.93
CA ILE A 9 -2.57 1.13 12.57
C ILE A 9 -1.87 2.39 12.04
N GLU A 10 -1.94 3.48 12.81
CA GLU A 10 -1.35 4.77 12.45
C GLU A 10 0.16 4.63 12.22
N ARG A 11 0.90 4.13 13.22
CA ARG A 11 2.35 3.95 13.13
C ARG A 11 2.77 3.05 11.98
N SER A 12 2.04 1.95 11.75
CA SER A 12 2.39 1.03 10.66
C SER A 12 2.14 1.65 9.29
N THR A 13 1.08 2.49 9.18
CA THR A 13 0.73 3.21 7.96
C THR A 13 1.75 4.32 7.66
N GLU A 14 2.16 5.10 8.67
CA GLU A 14 3.19 6.13 8.54
C GLU A 14 4.52 5.56 8.06
N ILE A 15 4.99 4.46 8.66
CA ILE A 15 6.25 3.81 8.24
C ILE A 15 6.17 3.36 6.77
N ALA A 16 5.04 2.80 6.36
CA ALA A 16 4.86 2.36 4.97
C ALA A 16 4.83 3.55 4.00
N TRP A 17 4.13 4.62 4.38
CA TRP A 17 4.08 5.86 3.62
C TRP A 17 5.47 6.47 3.44
N ASP A 18 6.20 6.70 4.53
CA ASP A 18 7.53 7.30 4.52
C ASP A 18 8.51 6.53 3.64
N TYR A 19 8.46 5.19 3.71
CA TYR A 19 9.29 4.36 2.86
C TYR A 19 8.94 4.53 1.37
N LEU A 20 7.65 4.50 1.02
CA LEU A 20 7.19 4.62 -0.37
C LEU A 20 7.43 6.02 -0.95
N ASP A 21 7.29 7.06 -0.14
CA ASP A 21 7.57 8.44 -0.51
C ASP A 21 9.07 8.64 -0.80
N ARG A 22 9.93 8.19 0.13
CA ARG A 22 11.40 8.27 -0.04
C ARG A 22 11.95 7.47 -1.21
N THR A 23 11.26 6.39 -1.59
CA THR A 23 11.66 5.55 -2.73
C THR A 23 11.06 6.03 -4.06
N GLY A 24 10.17 7.02 -4.04
CA GLY A 24 9.45 7.48 -5.24
C GLY A 24 8.45 6.45 -5.78
N ASP A 25 8.11 5.43 -4.98
CA ASP A 25 7.13 4.40 -5.33
C ASP A 25 5.69 4.87 -5.05
N LEU A 26 5.52 5.97 -4.30
CA LEU A 26 4.22 6.56 -4.02
C LEU A 26 3.53 7.04 -5.31
N GLY A 27 2.25 6.72 -5.45
CA GLY A 27 1.41 7.16 -6.55
C GLY A 27 0.60 8.40 -6.21
N GLU A 28 -0.66 8.37 -6.59
CA GLU A 28 -1.62 9.38 -6.17
C GLU A 28 -1.77 9.31 -4.63
N PRO A 29 -1.50 10.40 -3.89
CA PRO A 29 -1.45 10.41 -2.43
C PRO A 29 -2.72 9.91 -1.73
N GLU A 30 -3.90 10.30 -2.19
CA GLU A 30 -5.18 9.92 -1.57
C GLU A 30 -5.44 8.42 -1.69
N MET A 31 -5.22 7.87 -2.89
CA MET A 31 -5.29 6.44 -3.16
C MET A 31 -4.25 5.65 -2.37
N ALA A 32 -3.02 6.17 -2.26
CA ALA A 32 -1.96 5.54 -1.47
C ALA A 32 -2.35 5.46 0.00
N ALA A 33 -2.81 6.57 0.57
CA ALA A 33 -3.20 6.66 1.98
C ALA A 33 -4.33 5.67 2.28
N ARG A 34 -5.37 5.68 1.44
CA ARG A 34 -6.52 4.78 1.59
C ARG A 34 -6.10 3.31 1.49
N PHE A 35 -5.30 2.97 0.49
CA PHE A 35 -4.84 1.59 0.28
C PHE A 35 -4.03 1.07 1.48
N LEU A 36 -3.07 1.86 1.96
CA LEU A 36 -2.21 1.46 3.08
C LEU A 36 -3.04 1.28 4.36
N LEU A 37 -3.92 2.23 4.66
CA LEU A 37 -4.80 2.19 5.82
C LEU A 37 -5.70 0.95 5.81
N ASP A 38 -6.40 0.68 4.69
CA ASP A 38 -7.29 -0.47 4.56
C ASP A 38 -6.53 -1.80 4.68
N THR A 39 -5.32 -1.86 4.10
CA THR A 39 -4.45 -3.03 4.12
C THR A 39 -3.95 -3.36 5.52
N VAL A 40 -3.47 -2.35 6.26
CA VAL A 40 -3.02 -2.52 7.66
C VAL A 40 -4.18 -2.93 8.56
N GLN A 41 -5.34 -2.27 8.44
CA GLN A 41 -6.53 -2.65 9.20
C GLN A 41 -6.96 -4.10 8.92
N GLN A 42 -6.90 -4.53 7.66
CA GLN A 42 -7.25 -5.90 7.29
C GLN A 42 -6.29 -6.93 7.92
N MET A 43 -4.98 -6.67 7.90
CA MET A 43 -4.00 -7.56 8.52
C MET A 43 -4.13 -7.60 10.04
N MET A 44 -4.49 -6.47 10.65
CA MET A 44 -4.76 -6.41 12.08
C MET A 44 -5.99 -7.23 12.48
N ARG A 45 -7.06 -7.18 11.68
CA ARG A 45 -8.22 -8.07 11.86
C ARG A 45 -7.88 -9.55 11.70
N GLN A 46 -6.80 -9.86 10.96
CA GLN A 46 -6.28 -11.23 10.80
C GLN A 46 -5.33 -11.65 11.94
N GLY A 47 -5.10 -10.80 12.94
CA GLY A 47 -4.30 -11.10 14.12
C GLY A 47 -2.83 -10.70 14.02
N GLU A 48 -2.40 -10.00 12.97
CA GLU A 48 -1.06 -9.41 12.93
C GLU A 48 -1.02 -8.12 13.77
N HIS A 49 -0.18 -8.10 14.80
CA HIS A 49 -0.04 -6.94 15.69
C HIS A 49 1.40 -6.40 15.73
N ARG A 50 2.34 -6.96 14.97
CA ARG A 50 3.74 -6.48 14.93
C ARG A 50 3.84 -5.31 13.94
N PRO A 51 4.16 -4.07 14.39
CA PRO A 51 4.11 -2.88 13.53
C PRO A 51 4.96 -3.00 12.27
N LEU A 52 6.20 -3.45 12.40
CA LEU A 52 7.11 -3.59 11.26
C LEU A 52 6.63 -4.64 10.25
N MET A 53 5.94 -5.70 10.72
CA MET A 53 5.39 -6.71 9.82
C MET A 53 4.17 -6.16 9.06
N LEU A 54 3.32 -5.39 9.73
CA LEU A 54 2.20 -4.67 9.10
C LEU A 54 2.71 -3.72 8.02
N SER A 55 3.70 -2.88 8.35
CA SER A 55 4.29 -1.94 7.39
C SER A 55 4.90 -2.64 6.18
N ASN A 56 5.75 -3.65 6.40
CA ASN A 56 6.42 -4.36 5.31
C ASN A 56 5.41 -5.04 4.38
N LYS A 57 4.41 -5.72 4.94
CA LYS A 57 3.35 -6.35 4.14
C LYS A 57 2.51 -5.32 3.39
N ALA A 58 2.25 -4.14 3.98
CA ALA A 58 1.52 -3.07 3.32
C ALA A 58 2.33 -2.46 2.14
N ILE A 59 3.64 -2.27 2.32
CA ILE A 59 4.57 -1.85 1.25
C ILE A 59 4.52 -2.85 0.09
N ASP A 60 4.68 -4.15 0.38
CA ASP A 60 4.67 -5.20 -0.64
C ASP A 60 3.34 -5.25 -1.39
N ALA A 61 2.22 -5.16 -0.67
CA ALA A 61 0.88 -5.13 -1.25
C ALA A 61 0.70 -3.91 -2.17
N TYR A 62 1.16 -2.74 -1.73
CA TYR A 62 1.04 -1.50 -2.51
C TYR A 62 1.89 -1.53 -3.77
N LYS A 63 3.13 -2.03 -3.69
CA LYS A 63 4.01 -2.20 -4.87
C LYS A 63 3.40 -3.12 -5.92
N ARG A 64 2.77 -4.22 -5.48
CA ARG A 64 2.04 -5.14 -6.39
C ARG A 64 0.83 -4.45 -7.02
N PHE A 65 0.03 -3.74 -6.23
CA PHE A 65 -1.12 -2.97 -6.71
C PHE A 65 -0.72 -1.94 -7.77
N ARG A 66 0.36 -1.19 -7.52
CA ARG A 66 0.92 -0.22 -8.47
C ARG A 66 1.43 -0.87 -9.76
N SER A 67 2.14 -1.97 -9.64
CA SER A 67 2.68 -2.70 -10.78
C SER A 67 1.56 -3.24 -11.69
N ALA A 68 0.51 -3.80 -11.09
CA ALA A 68 -0.68 -4.26 -11.82
C ALA A 68 -1.38 -3.11 -12.57
N ARG A 69 -1.50 -1.94 -11.94
CA ARG A 69 -2.07 -0.74 -12.58
C ARG A 69 -1.20 -0.18 -13.71
N ARG A 70 0.13 -0.24 -13.59
CA ARG A 70 1.05 0.17 -14.65
C ARG A 70 0.94 -0.77 -15.86
N GLY A 71 0.96 -2.09 -15.64
CA GLY A 71 0.79 -3.07 -16.72
C GLY A 71 -0.58 -3.03 -17.41
N GLY A 72 -1.63 -2.68 -16.67
CA GLY A 72 -2.97 -2.43 -17.24
C GLY A 72 -3.02 -1.20 -18.14
N ALA A 73 -2.28 -0.14 -17.83
CA ALA A 73 -2.17 1.06 -18.67
C ALA A 73 -1.39 0.80 -19.96
N ASP A 74 -0.35 -0.05 -19.91
CA ASP A 74 0.43 -0.43 -21.08
C ASP A 74 -0.39 -1.27 -22.08
N THR A 75 -1.31 -2.09 -21.59
CA THR A 75 -2.18 -2.94 -22.42
C THR A 75 -3.19 -2.10 -23.24
N LEU A 76 -3.64 -0.95 -22.73
CA LEU A 76 -4.58 -0.05 -23.42
C LEU A 76 -3.90 0.91 -24.42
N ARG A 77 -2.56 1.01 -24.39
CA ARG A 77 -1.80 1.86 -25.33
C ARG A 77 -1.49 1.15 -26.65
N GLY A 78 -1.62 -0.18 -26.70
CA GLY A 78 -1.34 -1.02 -27.88
C GLY A 78 -2.52 -1.26 -28.83
N THR A 79 -3.72 -0.79 -28.51
CA THR A 79 -4.96 -1.09 -29.29
C THR A 79 -5.42 0.03 -30.22
N LYS A 80 -4.56 1.00 -30.53
CA LYS A 80 -4.85 2.01 -31.55
C LYS A 80 -4.00 1.66 -32.79
N TRP A 81 -4.60 1.69 -33.97
CA TRP A 81 -4.06 1.34 -35.30
C TRP A 81 -4.14 -0.13 -35.72
N ALA A 82 -5.36 -0.66 -35.83
CA ALA A 82 -5.65 -1.67 -36.85
C ALA A 82 -7.01 -1.39 -37.48
N THR A 83 -6.94 -0.92 -38.74
CA THR A 83 -7.98 -0.72 -39.75
C THR A 83 -8.77 0.58 -39.68
#